data_AF-L8LTC8-F1
#
_entry.id   AF-L8LTC8-F1
#
_cell.length_a   1.000
_cell.length_b   1.000
_cell.length_c   1.000
_cell.angle_alpha   90.00
_cell.angle_beta   90.00
_cell.angle_gamma   90.00
#
_symmetry.space_group_name_H-M   'P 1'
#
loop_
_entity.id
_entity.type
_entity.pdbx_description
1 polymer ?
#
loop_
_entity_poly.entity_id
_entity_poly.type
_entity_poly.pdbx_seq_one_letter_code
_entity_poly.pdbx_strand_id
1 'polypeptide(L)' 'MDRLSLRDIKKIAVAILEILVYLQEQNPSIIHRDIKPENILVTKDLQILEQ' A
#
# COMPACT_ATOMS: atom_id res chain seq x y z
N MET A 1 12.08 13.89 9.08
CA MET A 1 11.26 12.66 9.02
C MET A 1 12.02 11.61 9.79
N ASP A 2 11.42 11.06 10.85
CA ASP A 2 12.04 9.95 11.58
C ASP A 2 12.23 8.76 10.63
N ARG A 3 13.35 8.06 10.78
CA ARG A 3 13.67 6.91 9.95
C ARG A 3 12.70 5.78 10.31
N LEU A 4 12.02 5.22 9.31
CA LEU A 4 11.13 4.09 9.51
C LEU A 4 11.91 2.89 10.08
N SER A 5 11.33 2.22 11.07
CA SER A 5 11.87 0.95 11.56
C SER A 5 11.54 -0.19 10.58
N LEU A 6 12.24 -1.32 10.70
CA LEU A 6 11.89 -2.53 9.93
C LEU A 6 10.45 -2.99 10.20
N ARG A 7 9.94 -2.74 11.41
CA ARG A 7 8.56 -3.05 11.77
C ARG A 7 7.57 -2.18 10.99
N ASP A 8 7.88 -0.90 10.81
CA ASP A 8 7.02 0.02 10.06
C ASP A 8 7.05 -0.30 8.57
N ILE A 9 8.23 -0.61 8.01
CA ILE A 9 8.39 -1.07 6.63
C ILE A 9 7.55 -2.34 6.39
N LYS A 10 7.61 -3.31 7.32
CA LYS A 10 6.80 -4.53 7.22
C LYS A 10 5.30 -4.22 7.23
N LYS A 11 4.83 -3.32 8.08
CA LYS A 11 3.41 -2.91 8.13
C LYS A 11 2.97 -2.31 6.80
N ILE A 12 3.75 -1.37 6.26
CA ILE A 12 3.47 -0.74 4.97
C ILE A 12 3.43 -1.80 3.86
N ALA A 13 4.40 -2.71 3.81
CA ALA A 13 4.45 -3.76 2.81
C ALA A 13 3.22 -4.69 2.86
N VAL A 14 2.77 -5.09 4.06
CA VAL A 14 1.57 -5.92 4.22
C VAL A 14 0.33 -5.16 3.74
N ALA A 15 0.16 -3.90 4.14
CA ALA A 15 -0.98 -3.09 3.72
C ALA A 15 -1.04 -2.89 2.20
N ILE A 16 0.12 -2.69 1.54
CA ILE A 16 0.18 -2.61 0.07
C ILE A 16 -0.31 -3.93 -0.54
N LEU A 17 0.16 -5.07 -0.04
CA LEU A 17 -0.23 -6.38 -0.56
C LEU A 17 -1.73 -6.65 -0.37
N GLU A 18 -2.31 -6.26 0.77
CA GLU A 18 -3.76 -6.36 1.02
C GLU A 18 -4.58 -5.55 0.00
N ILE A 19 -4.15 -4.33 -0.33
CA ILE A 19 -4.78 -3.51 -1.38
C ILE A 19 -4.66 -4.17 -2.75
N LEU A 20 -3.48 -4.72 -3.09
CA LEU A 20 -3.30 -5.39 -4.38
C LEU A 20 -4.20 -6.63 -4.52
N VAL A 21 -4.37 -7.41 -3.45
CA VAL A 21 -5.32 -8.53 -3.44
C VAL A 21 -6.74 -8.01 -3.66
N TYR A 22 -7.16 -6.99 -2.91
CA TYR A 22 -8.48 -6.38 -3.07
C TYR A 22 -8.77 -5.95 -4.50
N LEU A 23 -7.83 -5.27 -5.15
CA LEU A 23 -7.94 -4.84 -6.55
C LEU A 23 -8.05 -6.02 -7.52
N GLN A 24 -7.25 -7.06 -7.29
CA GLN A 24 -7.21 -8.23 -8.17
C GLN A 24 -8.47 -9.10 -8.09
N GLU A 25 -9.14 -9.11 -6.94
CA GLU A 25 -10.40 -9.83 -6.70
C GLU A 25 -11.63 -9.17 -7.32
N GLN A 26 -11.52 -7.94 -7.83
CA GLN A 26 -12.64 -7.26 -8.50
C GLN A 26 -13.04 -7.97 -9.82
N ASN A 27 -14.26 -7.72 -10.29
CA ASN A 27 -14.74 -8.22 -11.58
C ASN A 27 -15.25 -7.06 -12.46
N PRO A 28 -14.49 -6.62 -13.48
CA PRO A 28 -13.21 -7.16 -13.92
C PRO A 28 -12.05 -6.86 -12.94
N SER A 29 -11.02 -7.69 -12.97
CA SER A 29 -9.82 -7.53 -12.14
C SER A 29 -9.13 -6.20 -12.43
N ILE A 30 -8.76 -5.47 -11.37
CA ILE A 30 -8.08 -4.18 -11.47
C ILE A 30 -6.57 -4.38 -11.24
N ILE A 31 -5.76 -3.89 -12.19
CA ILE A 31 -4.30 -3.94 -12.10
C ILE A 31 -3.77 -2.50 -11.95
N HIS A 32 -3.09 -2.20 -10.84
CA HIS A 32 -2.57 -0.85 -10.56
C HIS A 32 -1.53 -0.37 -11.58
N ARG A 33 -0.67 -1.27 -12.11
CA ARG A 33 0.37 -1.05 -13.13
C ARG A 33 1.52 -0.08 -12.79
N ASP A 34 1.35 0.86 -11.86
CA ASP A 34 2.38 1.84 -11.47
C ASP A 34 2.65 1.83 -9.96
N ILE A 35 3.01 0.67 -9.42
CA ILE A 35 3.27 0.49 -7.99
C ILE A 35 4.67 1.02 -7.68
N LYS A 36 4.74 2.15 -6.97
CA LYS A 36 5.97 2.81 -6.53
C LYS A 36 5.70 3.69 -5.31
N PRO A 37 6.70 3.99 -4.47
CA PRO A 37 6.51 4.75 -3.23
C PRO A 37 5.78 6.09 -3.42
N GLU A 38 5.99 6.76 -4.56
CA GLU A 38 5.39 8.05 -4.89
C GLU A 38 3.87 7.99 -5.05
N ASN A 39 3.32 6.81 -5.39
CA ASN A 39 1.89 6.60 -5.58
C ASN A 39 1.20 5.97 -4.35
N ILE A 40 1.92 5.81 -3.23
CA ILE A 40 1.40 5.17 -2.01
C ILE A 40 1.27 6.21 -0.92
N LEU A 41 0.03 6.59 -0.59
CA LEU A 41 -0.24 7.52 0.50
C LEU A 41 -0.22 6.78 1.84
N VAL A 42 0.73 7.14 2.69
CA VAL A 42 0.85 6.60 4.05
C VAL A 42 0.41 7.68 5.05
N THR A 43 -0.61 7.41 5.86
CA THR A 43 -1.03 8.31 6.93
C THR A 43 -0.06 8.27 8.11
N LYS A 44 -0.18 9.22 9.05
CA LYS A 44 0.65 9.23 10.27
C LYS A 44 0.48 7.96 11.12
N ASP A 45 -0.66 7.29 10.98
CA ASP A 45 -0.96 6.02 11.65
C ASP A 45 -0.53 4.79 10.83
N LEU A 46 0.22 5.00 9.74
CA LEU A 46 0.65 3.99 8.78
C LEU A 46 -0.51 3.27 8.08
N GLN A 47 -1.66 3.93 7.94
CA GLN A 47 -2.75 3.44 7.10
C GLN A 47 -2.51 3.87 5.65
N ILE A 48 -2.90 3.01 4.70
CA ILE A 48 -2.86 3.34 3.27
C ILE A 48 -4.26 3.71 2.79
N LEU A 49 -4.37 4.81 2.05
CA LEU A 49 -5.60 5.27 1.42
C LEU A 49 -5.48 5.07 -0.10
N GLU A 50 -6.47 4.44 -0.73
CA GLU A 50 -6.61 4.46 -2.20
C GLU A 50 -7.13 5.81 -2.67
N GLN A 51 -6.63 6.29 -3.81
CA GLN A 51 -7.22 7.39 -4.59
C GLN A 51 -7.97 6.82 -5.79
#